data_AF-A0A8R1XKW0-F1
#
_entry.id   AF-A0A8R1XKW0-F1
#
_cell.length_a   1.000
_cell.length_b   1.000
_cell.length_c   1.000
_cell.angle_alpha   90.00
_cell.angle_beta   90.00
_cell.angle_gamma   90.00
#
_symmetry.space_group_name_H-M   'P 1'
#
loop_
_entity.id
_entity.type
_entity.pdbx_description
1 polymer ?
#
loop_
_entity_poly.entity_id
_entity_poly.type
_entity_poly.pdbx_seq_one_letter_code
_entity_poly.pdbx_strand_id
1 'polypeptide(L)'
;MTIGFRPFPLMPQSNGEQSGWRQSLAALLCILLCFIVLLSVCCIGIYLIKDKPVYEELIDYLDKSIAISKINYNQQLGFFELEENELQTLEQHRMYKTLLWSFLFVDLGCYFFLAICILIYLTMDINRGKAHIVFWLFFVLAILYCVTEVHALAFMIFPFASLLPEVTEKLLNHAIPYNPGGLVQMEQRLGCIFDLNLYAAQKRKQNPLNTCDPYISSAFIGKGTLWTLLALRLIPVVIFVILISRKTIISEAVASIGQRFRAAIRSKNPRTNKVNYGRNLPNSKMTVIGIPSTASPRPNVATPQPAVSSPADNNHSISYNNAAFFATSGASAVGGLNSSRSSEISRSDAIDLYRPSVQTSSSIMSEV
;
A
#
# COMPACT_ATOMS: atom_id res chain seq x y z
N MET A 1 4.42 -48.16 -56.88
CA MET A 1 5.19 -49.16 -56.09
C MET A 1 6.46 -48.48 -55.61
N THR A 2 6.34 -47.75 -54.50
CA THR A 2 6.91 -48.05 -53.16
C THR A 2 8.37 -47.60 -53.04
N ILE A 3 8.58 -46.32 -52.71
CA ILE A 3 8.93 -45.80 -51.36
C ILE A 3 10.45 -45.66 -51.21
N GLY A 4 10.92 -44.42 -51.32
CA GLY A 4 12.22 -43.97 -50.84
C GLY A 4 12.03 -42.82 -49.84
N PHE A 5 11.36 -43.10 -48.72
CA PHE A 5 11.26 -42.15 -47.61
C PHE A 5 12.60 -42.11 -46.89
N ARG A 6 13.34 -41.01 -47.11
CA ARG A 6 14.54 -40.65 -46.36
C ARG A 6 14.13 -40.33 -44.92
N PRO A 7 14.61 -41.05 -43.89
CA PRO A 7 14.34 -40.66 -42.51
C PRO A 7 15.17 -39.42 -42.18
N PHE A 8 14.50 -38.37 -41.70
CA PHE A 8 15.16 -37.25 -41.04
C PHE A 8 15.94 -37.78 -39.81
N PRO A 9 17.19 -37.34 -39.58
CA PRO A 9 17.92 -37.71 -38.39
C PRO A 9 17.24 -37.11 -37.17
N LEU A 10 16.69 -37.98 -36.31
CA LEU A 10 16.29 -37.67 -34.95
C LEU A 10 17.50 -37.07 -34.21
N MET A 11 17.40 -35.79 -33.89
CA MET A 11 18.34 -35.06 -33.06
C MET A 11 18.40 -35.73 -31.68
N PRO A 12 19.58 -36.02 -31.12
CA PRO A 12 19.67 -36.63 -29.80
C PRO A 12 19.22 -35.62 -28.74
N GLN A 13 18.11 -35.94 -28.09
CA GLN A 13 17.59 -35.25 -26.92
C GLN A 13 18.65 -35.26 -25.82
N SER A 14 19.14 -34.09 -25.43
CA SER A 14 20.20 -33.95 -24.44
C SER A 14 19.69 -34.44 -23.07
N ASN A 15 20.21 -35.57 -22.59
CA ASN A 15 19.92 -36.11 -21.25
C ASN A 15 20.50 -35.24 -20.11
N GLY A 16 21.02 -34.03 -20.42
CA GLY A 16 21.55 -33.06 -19.45
C GLY A 16 20.57 -31.95 -19.05
N GLU A 17 19.49 -31.72 -19.81
CA GLU A 17 18.53 -30.63 -19.53
C GLU A 17 17.45 -30.99 -18.49
N GLN A 18 17.36 -32.26 -18.08
CA GLN A 18 16.28 -32.74 -17.21
C GLN A 18 16.38 -32.33 -15.73
N SER A 19 17.53 -31.86 -15.21
CA SER A 19 17.63 -31.62 -13.76
C SER A 19 17.17 -30.25 -13.28
N GLY A 20 16.88 -29.30 -14.20
CA GLY A 20 16.66 -27.89 -13.89
C GLY A 20 15.22 -27.36 -14.01
N TRP A 21 14.27 -28.20 -14.43
CA TRP A 21 12.91 -27.74 -14.77
C TRP A 21 12.13 -27.27 -13.53
N ARG A 22 12.30 -27.92 -12.38
CA ARG A 22 11.61 -27.56 -11.12
C ARG A 22 12.05 -26.20 -10.59
N GLN A 23 13.35 -25.91 -10.64
CA GLN A 23 13.91 -24.63 -10.21
C GLN A 23 13.42 -23.50 -11.13
N SER A 24 13.28 -23.79 -12.42
CA SER A 24 12.75 -22.83 -13.40
C SER A 24 11.26 -22.57 -13.18
N LEU A 25 10.47 -23.60 -12.86
CA LEU A 25 9.07 -23.47 -12.44
C LEU A 25 8.95 -22.62 -11.16
N ALA A 26 9.81 -22.86 -10.17
CA ALA A 26 9.81 -22.13 -8.90
C ALA A 26 10.13 -20.64 -9.11
N ALA A 27 11.13 -20.34 -9.94
CA ALA A 27 11.46 -18.96 -10.29
C ALA A 27 10.31 -18.25 -11.02
N LEU A 28 9.62 -18.93 -11.93
CA LEU A 28 8.44 -18.37 -12.61
C LEU A 28 7.29 -18.09 -11.63
N LEU A 29 7.05 -18.99 -10.67
CA LEU A 29 6.08 -18.74 -9.62
C LEU A 29 6.48 -17.50 -8.80
N CYS A 30 7.74 -17.36 -8.41
CA CYS A 30 8.21 -16.16 -7.70
C CYS A 30 8.00 -14.89 -8.53
N ILE A 31 8.31 -14.89 -9.83
CA ILE A 31 8.10 -13.74 -10.71
C ILE A 31 6.60 -13.38 -10.79
N LEU A 32 5.74 -14.38 -10.95
CA LEU A 32 4.29 -14.19 -11.00
C LEU A 32 3.76 -13.64 -9.67
N LEU A 33 4.19 -14.20 -8.54
CA LEU A 33 3.83 -13.73 -7.21
C LEU A 33 4.34 -12.31 -6.95
N CYS A 34 5.55 -11.95 -7.40
CA CYS A 34 6.03 -10.56 -7.30
C CYS A 34 5.09 -9.58 -8.03
N PHE A 35 4.61 -9.94 -9.23
CA PHE A 35 3.67 -9.11 -9.96
C PHE A 35 2.33 -8.97 -9.22
N ILE A 36 1.84 -10.07 -8.64
CA ILE A 36 0.60 -10.08 -7.86
C ILE A 36 0.73 -9.27 -6.56
N VAL A 37 1.83 -9.41 -5.84
CA VAL A 37 2.13 -8.64 -4.63
C VAL A 37 2.24 -7.15 -4.99
N LEU A 38 2.86 -6.79 -6.12
CA LEU A 38 2.89 -5.40 -6.59
C LEU A 38 1.47 -4.84 -6.84
N LEU A 39 0.60 -5.62 -7.49
CA LEU A 39 -0.81 -5.23 -7.68
C LEU A 39 -1.54 -5.05 -6.34
N SER A 40 -1.25 -5.91 -5.36
CA SER A 40 -1.78 -5.80 -4.00
C SER A 40 -1.33 -4.50 -3.33
N VAL A 41 -0.02 -4.21 -3.32
CA VAL A 41 0.55 -2.97 -2.79
C VAL A 41 -0.11 -1.75 -3.43
N CYS A 42 -0.29 -1.74 -4.76
CA CYS A 42 -0.98 -0.65 -5.44
C CYS A 42 -2.44 -0.54 -5.02
N CYS A 43 -3.17 -1.65 -4.90
CA CYS A 43 -4.56 -1.69 -4.46
C CYS A 43 -4.71 -1.09 -3.05
N ILE A 44 -3.93 -1.56 -2.09
CA ILE A 44 -3.94 -1.04 -0.71
C ILE A 44 -3.47 0.41 -0.65
N GLY A 45 -2.49 0.79 -1.47
CA GLY A 45 -2.05 2.19 -1.60
C GLY A 45 -3.20 3.12 -2.03
N ILE A 46 -4.04 2.69 -2.98
CA ILE A 46 -5.23 3.45 -3.40
C ILE A 46 -6.22 3.58 -2.24
N TYR A 47 -6.49 2.50 -1.50
CA TYR A 47 -7.38 2.53 -0.35
C TYR A 47 -6.85 3.43 0.78
N LEU A 48 -5.54 3.41 1.07
CA LEU A 48 -4.92 4.31 2.04
C LEU A 48 -5.05 5.80 1.65
N ILE A 49 -4.99 6.11 0.36
CA ILE A 49 -5.16 7.48 -0.14
C ILE A 49 -6.63 7.90 -0.04
N LYS A 50 -7.58 7.01 -0.33
CA LYS A 50 -9.03 7.28 -0.27
C LYS A 50 -9.58 7.37 1.14
N ASP A 51 -9.11 6.52 2.05
CA ASP A 51 -9.55 6.47 3.44
C ASP A 51 -9.10 7.71 4.23
N LYS A 52 -7.91 8.25 3.91
CA LYS A 52 -7.33 9.39 4.60
C LYS A 52 -8.28 10.60 4.72
N PRO A 53 -8.84 11.17 3.63
CA PRO A 53 -9.75 12.31 3.73
C PRO A 53 -11.05 11.96 4.46
N VAL A 54 -11.57 10.73 4.30
CA VAL A 54 -12.82 10.33 4.96
C VAL A 54 -12.65 10.32 6.48
N TYR A 55 -11.58 9.69 6.98
CA TYR A 55 -11.32 9.64 8.42
C TYR A 55 -11.01 11.03 9.01
N GLU A 56 -10.14 11.81 8.36
CA GLU A 56 -9.74 13.14 8.86
C GLU A 56 -10.92 14.11 8.89
N GLU A 57 -11.72 14.17 7.83
CA GLU A 57 -12.90 15.05 7.79
C GLU A 57 -13.99 14.55 8.75
N LEU A 58 -14.22 13.24 8.89
CA LEU A 58 -15.19 12.69 9.85
C LEU A 58 -14.86 13.09 11.29
N ILE A 59 -13.59 12.96 11.70
CA ILE A 59 -13.15 13.37 13.04
C ILE A 59 -13.26 14.87 13.22
N ASP A 60 -12.83 15.68 12.25
CA ASP A 60 -12.96 17.15 12.28
C ASP A 60 -14.43 17.58 12.39
N TYR A 61 -15.33 16.91 11.67
CA TYR A 61 -16.76 17.16 11.71
C TYR A 61 -17.38 16.81 13.07
N LEU A 62 -16.99 15.69 13.67
CA LEU A 62 -17.47 15.30 14.99
C LEU A 62 -16.98 16.27 16.08
N ASP A 63 -15.70 16.65 16.05
CA ASP A 63 -15.15 17.62 17.00
C ASP A 63 -15.86 18.97 16.91
N LYS A 64 -16.08 19.47 15.68
CA LYS A 64 -16.88 20.68 15.43
C LYS A 64 -18.33 20.52 15.90
N SER A 65 -18.94 19.35 15.73
CA SER A 65 -20.31 19.09 16.18
C SER A 65 -20.43 19.14 17.70
N ILE A 66 -19.46 18.57 18.43
CA ILE A 66 -19.38 18.68 19.89
C ILE A 66 -19.23 20.16 20.30
N ALA A 67 -18.31 20.89 19.67
CA ALA A 67 -18.07 22.30 19.98
C ALA A 67 -19.33 23.16 19.73
N ILE A 68 -20.02 22.94 18.62
CA ILE A 68 -21.26 23.65 18.27
C ILE A 68 -22.38 23.30 19.25
N SER A 69 -22.55 22.04 19.64
CA SER A 69 -23.60 21.65 20.59
C SER A 69 -23.42 22.29 21.98
N LYS A 70 -22.18 22.59 22.37
CA LYS A 70 -21.86 23.30 23.63
C LYS A 70 -22.14 24.79 23.54
N ILE A 71 -21.97 25.41 22.37
CA ILE A 71 -22.17 26.85 22.18
C ILE A 71 -23.63 27.17 21.85
N ASN A 72 -24.24 26.42 20.94
CA ASN A 72 -25.60 26.61 20.47
C ASN A 72 -26.47 25.43 20.91
N TYR A 73 -26.74 25.38 22.21
CA TYR A 73 -27.54 24.32 22.80
C TYR A 73 -28.98 24.37 22.28
N ASN A 74 -29.37 23.32 21.54
CA ASN A 74 -30.74 23.14 21.10
C ASN A 74 -31.49 22.24 22.10
N GLN A 75 -32.49 22.78 22.80
CA GLN A 75 -33.29 22.03 23.77
C GLN A 75 -33.97 20.78 23.19
N GLN A 76 -34.25 20.75 21.88
CA GLN A 76 -34.88 19.58 21.24
C GLN A 76 -33.89 18.44 20.96
N LEU A 77 -32.61 18.74 20.82
CA LEU A 77 -31.57 17.75 20.50
C LEU A 77 -30.73 17.41 21.74
N GLY A 78 -30.53 18.34 22.66
CA GLY A 78 -29.65 18.17 23.81
C GLY A 78 -28.19 18.48 23.48
N PHE A 79 -27.28 18.01 24.33
CA PHE A 79 -25.85 18.07 24.07
C PHE A 79 -25.45 16.93 23.14
N PHE A 80 -24.57 17.20 22.19
CA PHE A 80 -23.97 16.14 21.39
C PHE A 80 -22.85 15.51 22.20
N GLU A 81 -23.06 14.27 22.64
CA GLU A 81 -22.08 13.46 23.34
C GLU A 81 -21.92 12.15 22.57
N LEU A 82 -20.69 11.77 22.27
CA LEU A 82 -20.45 10.48 21.63
C LEU A 82 -20.76 9.39 22.65
N GLU A 83 -21.66 8.49 22.29
CA GLU A 83 -21.89 7.30 23.10
C GLU A 83 -20.59 6.47 23.19
N GLU A 84 -20.41 5.71 24.28
CA GLU A 84 -19.23 4.83 24.44
C GLU A 84 -19.07 3.87 23.24
N ASN A 85 -20.19 3.43 22.65
CA ASN A 85 -20.23 2.60 21.45
C ASN A 85 -19.66 3.32 20.21
N GLU A 86 -19.92 4.62 20.07
CA GLU A 86 -19.42 5.44 18.97
C GLU A 86 -17.92 5.72 19.13
N LEU A 87 -17.46 5.96 20.36
CA LEU A 87 -16.04 6.11 20.67
C LEU A 87 -15.26 4.83 20.34
N GLN A 88 -15.81 3.66 20.72
CA GLN A 88 -15.23 2.37 20.35
C GLN A 88 -15.19 2.17 18.82
N THR A 89 -16.14 2.76 18.09
CA THR A 89 -16.13 2.70 16.63
C THR A 89 -15.04 3.59 16.02
N LEU A 90 -14.79 4.76 16.59
CA LEU A 90 -13.65 5.60 16.17
C LEU A 90 -12.32 4.87 16.40
N GLU A 91 -12.21 4.10 17.48
CA GLU A 91 -11.08 3.21 17.72
C GLU A 91 -10.96 2.13 16.63
N GLN A 92 -12.07 1.52 16.22
CA GLN A 92 -12.08 0.54 15.12
C GLN A 92 -11.60 1.15 13.79
N HIS A 93 -11.95 2.41 13.49
CA HIS A 93 -11.41 3.11 12.31
C HIS A 93 -9.88 3.30 12.41
N ARG A 94 -9.39 3.70 13.59
CA ARG A 94 -7.94 3.85 13.84
C ARG A 94 -7.22 2.50 13.70
N MET A 95 -7.81 1.43 14.22
CA MET A 95 -7.28 0.07 14.09
C MET A 95 -7.23 -0.35 12.62
N TYR A 96 -8.29 -0.12 11.85
CA TYR A 96 -8.35 -0.43 10.42
C TYR A 96 -7.24 0.30 9.64
N LYS A 97 -7.08 1.61 9.84
CA LYS A 97 -6.00 2.40 9.22
C LYS A 97 -4.61 1.85 9.58
N THR A 98 -4.42 1.48 10.84
CA THR A 98 -3.16 0.87 11.32
C THR A 98 -2.91 -0.48 10.67
N LEU A 99 -3.95 -1.31 10.51
CA LEU A 99 -3.87 -2.60 9.83
C LEU A 99 -3.51 -2.45 8.35
N LEU A 100 -4.10 -1.48 7.64
CA LEU A 100 -3.75 -1.21 6.24
C LEU A 100 -2.29 -0.78 6.07
N TRP A 101 -1.80 0.12 6.94
CA TRP A 101 -0.39 0.53 6.94
C TRP A 101 0.55 -0.62 7.26
N SER A 102 0.25 -1.37 8.31
CA SER A 102 1.00 -2.57 8.69
C SER A 102 1.09 -3.52 7.50
N PHE A 103 -0.04 -3.81 6.86
CA PHE A 103 -0.08 -4.71 5.72
C PHE A 103 0.78 -4.21 4.56
N LEU A 104 0.75 -2.92 4.22
CA LEU A 104 1.62 -2.36 3.17
C LEU A 104 3.11 -2.67 3.43
N PHE A 105 3.57 -2.59 4.68
CA PHE A 105 4.95 -2.93 5.03
C PHE A 105 5.22 -4.43 4.97
N VAL A 106 4.28 -5.27 5.39
CA VAL A 106 4.42 -6.73 5.31
C VAL A 106 4.43 -7.18 3.83
N ASP A 107 3.61 -6.57 2.98
CA ASP A 107 3.56 -6.79 1.53
C ASP A 107 4.88 -6.41 0.85
N LEU A 108 5.47 -5.27 1.24
CA LEU A 108 6.80 -4.87 0.81
C LEU A 108 7.89 -5.85 1.26
N GLY A 109 7.77 -6.37 2.48
CA GLY A 109 8.62 -7.45 3.00
C GLY A 109 8.51 -8.72 2.16
N CYS A 110 7.28 -9.13 1.82
CA CYS A 110 7.00 -10.27 0.95
C CYS A 110 7.65 -10.09 -0.43
N TYR A 111 7.49 -8.92 -1.03
CA TYR A 111 8.12 -8.55 -2.29
C TYR A 111 9.64 -8.67 -2.23
N PHE A 112 10.26 -8.16 -1.16
CA PHE A 112 11.70 -8.25 -0.94
C PHE A 112 12.19 -9.71 -0.83
N PHE A 113 11.49 -10.56 -0.07
CA PHE A 113 11.85 -11.98 0.04
C PHE A 113 11.72 -12.74 -1.29
N LEU A 114 10.66 -12.49 -2.05
CA LEU A 114 10.48 -13.08 -3.38
C LEU A 114 11.55 -12.58 -4.37
N ALA A 115 11.90 -11.29 -4.33
CA ALA A 115 12.97 -10.71 -5.14
C ALA A 115 14.33 -11.35 -4.83
N ILE A 116 14.65 -11.61 -3.55
CA ILE A 116 15.86 -12.35 -3.15
C ILE A 116 15.85 -13.77 -3.75
N CYS A 117 14.72 -14.49 -3.69
CA CYS A 117 14.61 -15.83 -4.28
C CYS A 117 14.89 -15.82 -5.79
N ILE A 118 14.35 -14.83 -6.51
CA ILE A 118 14.61 -14.63 -7.94
C ILE A 118 16.08 -14.30 -8.18
N LEU A 119 16.67 -13.43 -7.35
CA LEU A 119 18.08 -13.04 -7.47
C LEU A 119 19.02 -14.22 -7.25
N ILE A 120 18.75 -15.08 -6.26
CA ILE A 120 19.48 -16.33 -6.03
C ILE A 120 19.39 -17.21 -7.29
N TYR A 121 18.22 -17.32 -7.91
CA TYR A 121 18.03 -18.09 -9.16
C TYR A 121 18.82 -17.57 -10.36
N LEU A 122 18.87 -16.24 -10.52
CA LEU A 122 19.57 -15.62 -11.63
C LEU A 122 21.10 -15.65 -11.43
N THR A 123 21.58 -15.43 -10.21
CA THR A 123 23.02 -15.26 -9.91
C THR A 123 23.74 -16.56 -9.60
N MET A 124 23.12 -17.50 -8.90
CA MET A 124 23.78 -18.74 -8.45
C MET A 124 23.56 -19.91 -9.42
N ASP A 125 24.48 -20.86 -9.43
CA ASP A 125 24.27 -22.16 -10.08
C ASP A 125 23.58 -23.12 -9.10
N ILE A 126 22.26 -23.27 -9.24
CA ILE A 126 21.41 -24.07 -8.34
C ILE A 126 21.38 -25.53 -8.77
N ASN A 127 22.04 -25.91 -9.86
CA ASN A 127 21.90 -27.27 -10.39
C ASN A 127 22.39 -28.35 -9.42
N ARG A 128 23.43 -28.08 -8.60
CA ARG A 128 23.96 -29.00 -7.57
C ARG A 128 24.63 -28.25 -6.41
N GLY A 129 24.76 -28.91 -5.26
CA GLY A 129 25.54 -28.44 -4.11
C GLY A 129 24.75 -27.65 -3.06
N LYS A 130 25.47 -26.91 -2.18
CA LYS A 130 24.88 -26.15 -1.07
C LYS A 130 23.88 -25.08 -1.55
N ALA A 131 24.12 -24.48 -2.72
CA ALA A 131 23.24 -23.49 -3.33
C ALA A 131 21.83 -24.04 -3.64
N HIS A 132 21.74 -25.34 -4.00
CA HIS A 132 20.46 -26.00 -4.23
C HIS A 132 19.60 -26.04 -2.96
N ILE A 133 20.21 -26.43 -1.82
CA ILE A 133 19.54 -26.50 -0.52
C ILE A 133 19.11 -25.10 -0.06
N VAL A 134 20.00 -24.12 -0.19
CA VAL A 134 19.73 -22.73 0.18
C VAL A 134 18.55 -22.17 -0.63
N PHE A 135 18.53 -22.37 -1.95
CA PHE A 135 17.43 -21.91 -2.80
C PHE A 135 16.08 -22.47 -2.36
N TRP A 136 15.96 -23.79 -2.14
CA TRP A 136 14.69 -24.39 -1.74
C TRP A 136 14.25 -23.96 -0.35
N LEU A 137 15.18 -23.77 0.59
CA LEU A 137 14.86 -23.25 1.92
C LEU A 137 14.30 -21.84 1.84
N PHE A 138 14.96 -20.94 1.11
CA PHE A 138 14.46 -19.57 0.89
C PHE A 138 13.13 -19.57 0.13
N PHE A 139 12.98 -20.41 -0.88
CA PHE A 139 11.74 -20.53 -1.64
C PHE A 139 10.57 -20.97 -0.75
N VAL A 140 10.73 -22.02 0.06
CA VAL A 140 9.68 -22.48 0.97
C VAL A 140 9.32 -21.39 1.98
N LEU A 141 10.30 -20.72 2.57
CA LEU A 141 10.06 -19.60 3.49
C LEU A 141 9.32 -18.45 2.81
N ALA A 142 9.68 -18.09 1.58
CA ALA A 142 9.02 -17.02 0.83
C ALA A 142 7.57 -17.36 0.49
N ILE A 143 7.28 -18.61 0.09
CA ILE A 143 5.90 -19.04 -0.17
C ILE A 143 5.09 -19.10 1.12
N LEU A 144 5.64 -19.64 2.21
CA LEU A 144 4.97 -19.65 3.51
C LEU A 144 4.66 -18.23 3.98
N TYR A 145 5.63 -17.32 3.88
CA TYR A 145 5.43 -15.91 4.20
C TYR A 145 4.28 -15.32 3.36
N CYS A 146 4.34 -15.45 2.03
CA CYS A 146 3.32 -14.93 1.12
C CYS A 146 1.91 -15.49 1.40
N VAL A 147 1.80 -16.78 1.77
CA VAL A 147 0.54 -17.43 2.08
C VAL A 147 0.02 -16.97 3.45
N THR A 148 0.84 -17.01 4.50
CA THR A 148 0.43 -16.60 5.85
C THR A 148 0.02 -15.13 5.89
N GLU A 149 0.77 -14.27 5.20
CA GLU A 149 0.54 -12.84 5.12
C GLU A 149 -0.81 -12.48 4.49
N VAL A 150 -1.16 -13.06 3.34
CA VAL A 150 -2.47 -12.79 2.70
C VAL A 150 -3.64 -13.35 3.51
N HIS A 151 -3.46 -14.49 4.19
CA HIS A 151 -4.51 -15.02 5.07
C HIS A 151 -4.69 -14.11 6.29
N ALA A 152 -3.60 -13.75 6.96
CA ALA A 152 -3.64 -12.85 8.10
C ALA A 152 -4.32 -11.52 7.73
N LEU A 153 -3.99 -10.95 6.56
CA LEU A 153 -4.69 -9.78 6.02
C LEU A 153 -6.19 -10.01 5.90
N ALA A 154 -6.57 -11.05 5.15
CA ALA A 154 -7.97 -11.31 4.84
C ALA A 154 -8.75 -11.48 6.15
N PHE A 155 -8.26 -12.29 7.10
CA PHE A 155 -8.92 -12.53 8.38
C PHE A 155 -9.01 -11.28 9.26
N MET A 156 -7.93 -10.49 9.35
CA MET A 156 -7.90 -9.30 10.21
C MET A 156 -8.77 -8.17 9.66
N ILE A 157 -8.86 -8.01 8.34
CA ILE A 157 -9.63 -6.93 7.73
C ILE A 157 -11.10 -7.30 7.48
N PHE A 158 -11.42 -8.58 7.28
CA PHE A 158 -12.79 -9.04 7.02
C PHE A 158 -13.88 -8.47 7.95
N PRO A 159 -13.70 -8.40 9.29
CA PRO A 159 -14.73 -7.84 10.17
C PRO A 159 -15.01 -6.36 9.87
N PHE A 160 -13.98 -5.58 9.51
CA PHE A 160 -14.11 -4.15 9.23
C PHE A 160 -14.79 -3.85 7.89
N ALA A 161 -14.69 -4.76 6.91
CA ALA A 161 -15.17 -4.56 5.54
C ALA A 161 -16.69 -4.30 5.43
N SER A 162 -17.51 -4.82 6.35
CA SER A 162 -18.93 -4.47 6.43
C SER A 162 -19.28 -3.57 7.60
N LEU A 163 -18.49 -3.60 8.67
CA LEU A 163 -18.78 -2.85 9.88
C LEU A 163 -18.56 -1.35 9.69
N LEU A 164 -17.42 -0.95 9.12
CA LEU A 164 -17.04 0.46 9.06
C LEU A 164 -18.04 1.31 8.26
N PRO A 165 -18.44 0.94 7.02
CA PRO A 165 -19.43 1.73 6.28
C PRO A 165 -20.74 1.90 7.04
N GLU A 166 -21.23 0.84 7.69
CA GLU A 166 -22.50 0.87 8.43
C GLU A 166 -22.40 1.77 9.66
N VAL A 167 -21.28 1.73 10.39
CA VAL A 167 -21.16 2.56 11.58
C VAL A 167 -20.84 4.00 11.24
N THR A 168 -20.02 4.29 10.22
CA THR A 168 -19.85 5.66 9.71
C THR A 168 -21.22 6.23 9.30
N GLU A 169 -22.05 5.42 8.65
CA GLU A 169 -23.40 5.77 8.23
C GLU A 169 -24.31 6.14 9.43
N LYS A 170 -24.22 5.39 10.55
CA LYS A 170 -24.98 5.65 11.79
C LYS A 170 -24.47 6.87 12.55
N LEU A 171 -23.15 6.99 12.68
CA LEU A 171 -22.48 8.10 13.36
C LEU A 171 -22.80 9.44 12.67
N LEU A 172 -22.79 9.44 11.34
CA LEU A 172 -23.16 10.63 10.58
C LEU A 172 -24.64 10.99 10.75
N ASN A 173 -25.55 10.00 10.80
CA ASN A 173 -26.96 10.28 11.10
C ASN A 173 -27.17 10.89 12.50
N HIS A 174 -26.35 10.47 13.47
CA HIS A 174 -26.40 11.02 14.82
C HIS A 174 -25.87 12.46 14.86
N ALA A 175 -24.78 12.75 14.13
CA ALA A 175 -24.12 14.05 14.13
C ALA A 175 -24.79 15.14 13.27
N ILE A 176 -25.36 14.79 12.11
CA ILE A 176 -25.93 15.76 11.14
C ILE A 176 -26.90 16.78 11.76
N PRO A 177 -27.87 16.37 12.60
CA PRO A 177 -28.83 17.32 13.20
C PRO A 177 -28.18 18.41 14.06
N TYR A 178 -27.01 18.15 14.64
CA TYR A 178 -26.31 19.09 15.51
C TYR A 178 -25.43 20.07 14.75
N ASN A 179 -24.98 19.72 13.53
CA ASN A 179 -24.10 20.56 12.72
C ASN A 179 -24.36 20.42 11.20
N PRO A 180 -25.52 20.87 10.70
CA PRO A 180 -25.81 20.81 9.28
C PRO A 180 -24.87 21.70 8.43
N GLY A 181 -24.39 22.82 9.00
CA GLY A 181 -23.49 23.75 8.30
C GLY A 181 -22.09 23.18 8.03
N GLY A 182 -21.59 22.31 8.90
CA GLY A 182 -20.28 21.67 8.73
C GLY A 182 -20.19 20.70 7.54
N LEU A 183 -21.34 20.25 6.99
CA LEU A 183 -21.36 19.34 5.85
C LEU A 183 -20.74 19.98 4.60
N VAL A 184 -20.90 21.29 4.38
CA VAL A 184 -20.37 21.98 3.20
C VAL A 184 -18.85 21.83 3.08
N GLN A 185 -18.14 21.79 4.21
CA GLN A 185 -16.69 21.55 4.22
C GLN A 185 -16.36 20.12 3.76
N MET A 186 -17.09 19.13 4.29
CA MET A 186 -16.93 17.73 3.88
C MET A 186 -17.28 17.54 2.40
N GLU A 187 -18.36 18.14 1.92
CA GLU A 187 -18.78 18.09 0.51
C GLU A 187 -17.69 18.59 -0.43
N GLN A 188 -17.10 19.75 -0.12
CA GLN A 188 -16.03 20.34 -0.91
C GLN A 188 -14.77 19.46 -0.95
N ARG A 189 -14.46 18.78 0.16
CA ARG A 189 -13.27 17.92 0.28
C ARG A 189 -13.45 16.55 -0.37
N LEU A 190 -14.63 15.95 -0.22
CA LEU A 190 -14.97 14.64 -0.78
C LEU A 190 -15.41 14.73 -2.24
N GLY A 191 -15.84 15.91 -2.70
CA GLY A 191 -16.34 16.13 -4.06
C GLY A 191 -17.72 15.49 -4.31
N CYS A 192 -18.54 15.40 -3.26
CA CYS A 192 -19.89 14.84 -3.29
C CYS A 192 -20.84 15.75 -2.51
N ILE A 193 -22.15 15.52 -2.63
CA ILE A 193 -23.18 16.36 -2.00
C ILE A 193 -23.87 15.54 -0.90
N PHE A 194 -24.13 16.16 0.25
CA PHE A 194 -24.98 15.68 1.32
C PHE A 194 -26.34 16.39 1.24
N ASP A 195 -27.29 15.82 0.48
CA ASP A 195 -28.64 16.40 0.42
C ASP A 195 -29.35 16.29 1.78
N LEU A 196 -29.36 17.40 2.52
CA LEU A 196 -29.91 17.46 3.86
C LEU A 196 -31.38 17.02 3.92
N ASN A 197 -32.16 17.21 2.84
CA ASN A 197 -33.55 16.74 2.80
C ASN A 197 -33.63 15.21 2.80
N LEU A 198 -32.69 14.54 2.13
CA LEU A 198 -32.62 13.08 2.12
C LEU A 198 -32.17 12.53 3.48
N TYR A 199 -31.25 13.20 4.17
CA TYR A 199 -30.83 12.81 5.52
C TYR A 199 -31.93 13.06 6.55
N ALA A 200 -32.56 14.24 6.53
CA ALA A 200 -33.67 14.59 7.43
C ALA A 200 -34.90 13.69 7.22
N ALA A 201 -35.20 13.31 5.99
CA ALA A 201 -36.30 12.39 5.68
C ALA A 201 -35.93 10.91 5.82
N GLN A 202 -34.68 10.57 6.21
CA GLN A 202 -34.15 9.20 6.24
C GLN A 202 -34.28 8.44 4.91
N LYS A 203 -34.32 9.18 3.79
CA LYS A 203 -34.55 8.67 2.43
C LYS A 203 -33.28 8.61 1.58
N ARG A 204 -32.08 8.80 2.16
CA ARG A 204 -30.80 8.76 1.41
C ARG A 204 -30.59 7.53 0.52
N LYS A 205 -31.10 6.36 0.92
CA LYS A 205 -31.02 5.12 0.12
C LYS A 205 -31.86 5.16 -1.17
N GLN A 206 -32.81 6.09 -1.29
CA GLN A 206 -33.65 6.25 -2.47
C GLN A 206 -32.96 7.04 -3.58
N ASN A 207 -31.95 7.85 -3.26
CA ASN A 207 -31.20 8.63 -4.25
C ASN A 207 -29.72 8.75 -3.84
N PRO A 208 -28.94 7.67 -4.00
CA PRO A 208 -27.53 7.62 -3.55
C PRO A 208 -26.61 8.55 -4.34
N LEU A 209 -27.02 9.06 -5.51
CA LEU A 209 -26.22 9.99 -6.30
C LEU A 209 -26.15 11.39 -5.67
N ASN A 210 -27.13 11.72 -4.83
CA ASN A 210 -27.20 12.98 -4.09
C ASN A 210 -26.73 12.83 -2.64
N THR A 211 -26.05 11.73 -2.32
CA THR A 211 -25.40 11.51 -1.03
C THR A 211 -23.93 11.12 -1.22
N CYS A 212 -23.13 11.35 -0.19
CA CYS A 212 -21.73 10.90 -0.16
C CYS A 212 -21.58 9.44 0.29
N ASP A 213 -22.68 8.72 0.59
CA ASP A 213 -22.62 7.34 1.06
C ASP A 213 -21.88 6.40 0.10
N PRO A 214 -22.02 6.52 -1.25
CA PRO A 214 -21.22 5.72 -2.19
C PRO A 214 -19.72 6.01 -2.08
N TYR A 215 -19.33 7.27 -1.84
CA TYR A 215 -17.93 7.64 -1.68
C TYR A 215 -17.37 7.02 -0.39
N ILE A 216 -18.06 7.22 0.74
CA ILE A 216 -17.68 6.70 2.06
C ILE A 216 -17.57 5.17 2.01
N SER A 217 -18.59 4.49 1.48
CA SER A 217 -18.57 3.02 1.36
C SER A 217 -17.47 2.51 0.44
N SER A 218 -17.12 3.25 -0.63
CA SER A 218 -16.04 2.89 -1.54
C SER A 218 -14.64 3.18 -1.00
N ALA A 219 -14.52 4.00 0.06
CA ALA A 219 -13.26 4.30 0.71
C ALA A 219 -12.73 3.11 1.52
N PHE A 220 -13.64 2.23 1.97
CA PHE A 220 -13.29 1.00 2.67
C PHE A 220 -13.12 -0.17 1.70
N ILE A 221 -12.22 -1.10 2.05
CA ILE A 221 -11.98 -2.29 1.24
C ILE A 221 -13.17 -3.26 1.34
N GLY A 222 -13.82 -3.51 0.18
CA GLY A 222 -14.95 -4.41 0.11
C GLY A 222 -14.55 -5.88 0.30
N LYS A 223 -15.49 -6.70 0.78
CA LYS A 223 -15.31 -8.16 0.92
C LYS A 223 -14.86 -8.83 -0.39
N GLY A 224 -15.43 -8.39 -1.52
CA GLY A 224 -15.06 -8.92 -2.84
C GLY A 224 -13.61 -8.65 -3.21
N THR A 225 -13.08 -7.47 -2.88
CA THR A 225 -11.66 -7.13 -3.09
C THR A 225 -10.74 -8.01 -2.25
N LEU A 226 -11.06 -8.22 -0.98
CA LEU A 226 -10.30 -9.11 -0.09
C LEU A 226 -10.25 -10.55 -0.63
N TRP A 227 -11.39 -11.09 -1.05
CA TRP A 227 -11.46 -12.42 -1.67
C TRP A 227 -10.66 -12.50 -2.97
N THR A 228 -10.71 -11.44 -3.78
CA THR A 228 -9.95 -11.37 -5.04
C THR A 228 -8.44 -11.37 -4.77
N LEU A 229 -7.97 -10.58 -3.81
CA LEU A 229 -6.56 -10.54 -3.41
C LEU A 229 -6.09 -11.90 -2.86
N LEU A 230 -6.92 -12.55 -2.03
CA LEU A 230 -6.66 -13.89 -1.51
C LEU A 230 -6.56 -14.92 -2.64
N ALA A 231 -7.57 -14.98 -3.51
CA ALA A 231 -7.61 -15.91 -4.63
C ALA A 231 -6.44 -15.70 -5.61
N LEU A 232 -6.13 -14.44 -5.92
CA LEU A 232 -5.06 -14.08 -6.85
C LEU A 232 -3.69 -14.61 -6.39
N ARG A 233 -3.44 -14.69 -5.08
CA ARG A 233 -2.20 -15.28 -4.54
C ARG A 233 -2.24 -16.78 -4.37
N LEU A 234 -3.37 -17.35 -3.94
CA LEU A 234 -3.47 -18.79 -3.70
C LEU A 234 -3.52 -19.60 -4.98
N ILE A 235 -4.22 -19.12 -6.02
CA ILE A 235 -4.37 -19.83 -7.29
C ILE A 235 -3.00 -20.18 -7.92
N PRO A 236 -2.05 -19.24 -8.09
CA PRO A 236 -0.70 -19.56 -8.58
C PRO A 236 0.03 -20.61 -7.75
N VAL A 237 -0.07 -20.55 -6.42
CA VAL A 237 0.59 -21.50 -5.52
C VAL A 237 -0.01 -22.90 -5.68
N VAL A 238 -1.34 -23.01 -5.74
CA VAL A 238 -2.04 -24.28 -5.96
C VAL A 238 -1.69 -24.87 -7.33
N ILE A 239 -1.73 -24.06 -8.39
CA ILE A 239 -1.32 -24.49 -9.75
C ILE A 239 0.13 -24.98 -9.74
N PHE A 240 1.04 -24.27 -9.08
CA PHE A 240 2.42 -24.69 -8.94
C PHE A 240 2.58 -26.03 -8.23
N VAL A 241 1.86 -26.26 -7.12
CA VAL A 241 1.86 -27.54 -6.39
C VAL A 241 1.36 -28.67 -7.29
N ILE A 242 0.34 -28.42 -8.12
CA ILE A 242 -0.16 -29.41 -9.09
C ILE A 242 0.91 -29.70 -10.15
N LEU A 243 1.56 -28.67 -10.70
CA LEU A 243 2.57 -28.79 -11.76
C LEU A 243 3.87 -29.46 -11.28
N ILE A 244 4.29 -29.26 -10.04
CA ILE A 244 5.48 -29.93 -9.49
C ILE A 244 5.19 -31.39 -9.12
N SER A 245 3.96 -31.70 -8.72
CA SER A 245 3.52 -33.05 -8.34
C SER A 245 3.32 -33.96 -9.55
N ARG A 246 2.73 -33.41 -10.63
CA ARG A 246 2.52 -34.15 -11.88
C ARG A 246 3.44 -33.57 -12.95
N LYS A 247 4.46 -34.35 -13.35
CA LYS A 247 5.25 -34.04 -14.54
C LYS A 247 4.34 -34.10 -15.77
N THR A 248 3.77 -32.96 -16.13
CA THR A 248 2.85 -32.79 -17.27
C THR A 248 3.61 -32.11 -18.42
N ILE A 249 3.15 -32.31 -19.65
CA ILE A 249 3.72 -31.61 -20.84
C ILE A 249 3.70 -30.09 -20.62
N ILE A 250 2.67 -29.58 -19.93
CA ILE A 250 2.53 -28.17 -19.55
C ILE A 250 3.68 -27.74 -18.62
N SER A 251 4.08 -28.58 -17.65
CA SER A 251 5.18 -28.24 -16.74
C SER A 251 6.52 -28.06 -17.46
N GLU A 252 6.79 -28.87 -18.49
CA GLU A 252 8.01 -28.73 -19.32
C GLU A 252 7.93 -27.48 -20.20
N ALA A 253 6.77 -27.20 -20.80
CA ALA A 253 6.55 -25.99 -21.60
C ALA A 253 6.74 -24.72 -20.75
N VAL A 254 6.15 -24.67 -19.55
CA VAL A 254 6.28 -23.56 -18.61
C VAL A 254 7.73 -23.44 -18.14
N ALA A 255 8.38 -24.54 -17.75
CA ALA A 255 9.79 -24.51 -17.34
C ALA A 255 10.71 -23.99 -18.47
N SER A 256 10.40 -24.31 -19.73
CA SER A 256 11.16 -23.81 -20.88
C SER A 256 11.11 -22.28 -20.99
N ILE A 257 9.99 -21.64 -20.60
CA ILE A 257 9.86 -20.18 -20.55
C ILE A 257 10.83 -19.61 -19.50
N GLY A 258 10.91 -20.22 -18.32
CA GLY A 258 11.81 -19.81 -17.26
C GLY A 258 13.28 -19.95 -17.64
N GLN A 259 13.63 -21.05 -18.32
CA GLN A 259 14.97 -21.27 -18.86
C GLN A 259 15.33 -20.25 -19.95
N ARG A 260 14.41 -19.96 -20.89
CA ARG A 260 14.58 -18.93 -21.92
C ARG A 260 14.76 -17.55 -21.31
N PHE A 261 13.98 -17.21 -20.28
CA PHE A 261 14.10 -15.95 -19.56
C PHE A 261 15.46 -15.82 -18.87
N ARG A 262 15.90 -16.87 -18.17
CA ARG A 262 17.24 -16.92 -17.55
C ARG A 262 18.36 -16.79 -18.59
N ALA A 263 18.24 -17.49 -19.72
CA ALA A 263 19.20 -17.44 -20.81
C ALA A 263 19.25 -16.04 -21.46
N ALA A 264 18.11 -15.39 -21.66
CA ALA A 264 18.02 -14.04 -22.21
C ALA A 264 18.70 -13.01 -21.30
N ILE A 265 18.50 -13.11 -19.97
CA ILE A 265 19.16 -12.22 -19.00
C ILE A 265 20.67 -12.46 -18.96
N ARG A 266 21.12 -13.72 -18.94
CA ARG A 266 22.56 -14.04 -18.90
C ARG A 266 23.28 -13.73 -20.21
N SER A 267 22.62 -13.90 -21.36
CA SER A 267 23.17 -13.59 -22.68
C SER A 267 23.53 -12.10 -22.83
N LYS A 268 22.79 -11.21 -22.15
CA LYS A 268 23.08 -9.76 -22.10
C LYS A 268 24.32 -9.39 -21.28
N ASN A 269 25.08 -10.35 -20.77
CA ASN A 269 26.34 -10.12 -20.07
C ASN A 269 27.53 -10.49 -21.00
N PRO A 270 27.97 -9.60 -21.91
CA PRO A 270 29.09 -9.85 -22.81
C PRO A 270 30.41 -9.73 -22.03
N ARG A 271 30.76 -10.75 -21.24
CA ARG A 271 32.05 -10.77 -20.52
C ARG A 271 32.92 -12.00 -20.77
N THR A 272 32.61 -12.79 -21.80
CA THR A 272 33.51 -13.83 -22.30
C THR A 272 33.43 -13.94 -23.82
N ASN A 273 33.92 -12.92 -24.52
CA ASN A 273 34.52 -13.16 -25.84
C ASN A 273 35.72 -14.10 -25.60
N LYS A 274 35.48 -15.41 -25.75
CA LYS A 274 36.58 -16.36 -25.98
C LYS A 274 37.23 -15.93 -27.29
N VAL A 275 38.33 -15.20 -27.18
CA VAL A 275 39.28 -15.03 -28.28
C VAL A 275 39.84 -16.41 -28.57
N ASN A 276 39.31 -17.02 -29.62
CA ASN A 276 39.84 -18.25 -30.19
C ASN A 276 41.13 -17.87 -30.93
N TYR A 277 42.26 -17.75 -30.21
CA TYR A 277 43.58 -17.71 -30.83
C TYR A 277 43.93 -19.11 -31.35
N GLY A 278 43.27 -19.52 -32.43
CA GLY A 278 43.78 -20.53 -33.33
C GLY A 278 44.78 -19.86 -34.25
N ARG A 279 46.06 -19.75 -33.83
CA ARG A 279 47.13 -19.47 -34.78
C ARG A 279 48.44 -20.10 -34.31
N ASN A 280 48.81 -21.15 -35.03
CA ASN A 280 50.09 -21.82 -35.05
C ASN A 280 51.26 -20.85 -34.83
N LEU A 281 52.07 -21.11 -33.80
CA LEU A 281 53.32 -20.41 -33.54
C LEU A 281 54.46 -21.42 -33.73
N PRO A 282 55.33 -21.22 -34.74
CA PRO A 282 56.73 -21.58 -34.55
C PRO A 282 57.65 -20.40 -34.93
N ASN A 283 58.60 -20.13 -34.03
CA ASN A 283 59.93 -19.55 -34.27
C ASN A 283 60.04 -18.28 -35.15
N SER A 284 60.28 -17.12 -34.52
CA SER A 284 61.36 -16.20 -34.96
C SER A 284 61.55 -15.03 -34.00
N LYS A 285 62.75 -14.99 -33.40
CA LYS A 285 63.60 -13.85 -33.03
C LYS A 285 63.01 -12.42 -33.04
N MET A 286 63.09 -11.80 -31.86
CA MET A 286 63.84 -10.55 -31.56
C MET A 286 63.39 -9.25 -32.25
N THR A 287 62.87 -8.28 -31.49
CA THR A 287 63.43 -6.90 -31.33
C THR A 287 62.54 -6.00 -30.46
N VAL A 288 63.18 -5.10 -29.72
CA VAL A 288 62.69 -4.18 -28.67
C VAL A 288 62.86 -2.73 -29.14
N ILE A 289 61.85 -1.84 -29.01
CA ILE A 289 61.99 -0.35 -28.99
C ILE A 289 60.80 0.23 -28.16
N GLY A 290 61.00 0.86 -26.99
CA GLY A 290 61.05 2.33 -26.75
C GLY A 290 59.69 2.93 -26.27
N ILE A 291 59.28 2.98 -24.98
CA ILE A 291 59.40 4.00 -23.87
C ILE A 291 59.06 5.51 -24.24
N PRO A 292 58.68 6.44 -23.30
CA PRO A 292 57.31 6.84 -22.86
C PRO A 292 57.09 8.39 -22.65
N SER A 293 56.05 8.77 -21.86
CA SER A 293 55.78 10.05 -21.12
C SER A 293 55.16 11.22 -21.92
N THR A 294 54.20 12.03 -21.44
CA THR A 294 54.26 12.89 -20.23
C THR A 294 52.89 13.55 -19.87
N ALA A 295 52.59 13.64 -18.56
CA ALA A 295 51.88 14.68 -17.76
C ALA A 295 50.57 15.41 -18.20
N SER A 296 49.54 15.45 -17.33
CA SER A 296 49.30 16.53 -16.33
C SER A 296 47.88 16.47 -15.66
N PRO A 297 47.69 16.81 -14.36
CA PRO A 297 46.43 16.65 -13.58
C PRO A 297 45.81 17.97 -13.02
N ARG A 298 44.51 17.99 -12.61
CA ARG A 298 43.96 18.46 -11.29
C ARG A 298 42.43 18.75 -11.22
N PRO A 299 41.80 18.81 -10.01
CA PRO A 299 40.34 18.63 -9.75
C PRO A 299 39.64 19.72 -8.86
N ASN A 300 38.36 19.44 -8.49
CA ASN A 300 37.57 19.84 -7.28
C ASN A 300 36.95 21.25 -7.14
N VAL A 301 35.62 21.33 -6.93
CA VAL A 301 34.91 22.26 -5.99
C VAL A 301 33.55 21.66 -5.54
N ALA A 302 33.25 21.71 -4.24
CA ALA A 302 31.96 21.44 -3.59
C ALA A 302 31.59 22.62 -2.65
N THR A 303 30.30 22.92 -2.43
CA THR A 303 29.84 23.83 -1.34
C THR A 303 28.35 23.58 -0.97
N PRO A 304 27.96 23.55 0.33
CA PRO A 304 26.58 23.35 0.80
C PRO A 304 25.87 24.59 1.44
N GLN A 305 24.57 24.39 1.72
CA GLN A 305 23.47 25.20 2.32
C GLN A 305 23.73 26.11 3.55
N PRO A 306 22.78 27.03 3.88
CA PRO A 306 22.21 27.08 5.24
C PRO A 306 20.71 27.48 5.37
N ALA A 307 20.12 27.19 6.54
CA ALA A 307 18.76 27.52 7.00
C ALA A 307 18.75 28.74 7.97
N VAL A 308 17.55 29.27 8.33
CA VAL A 308 17.12 29.81 9.65
C VAL A 308 15.89 30.73 9.53
N SER A 309 14.83 30.49 10.32
CA SER A 309 14.20 31.43 11.29
C SER A 309 12.70 31.14 11.54
N SER A 310 12.30 31.06 12.83
CA SER A 310 10.91 31.07 13.33
C SER A 310 10.72 32.24 14.31
N PRO A 311 9.57 32.93 14.32
CA PRO A 311 9.10 33.76 15.45
C PRO A 311 7.75 33.22 16.02
N ALA A 312 7.65 32.95 17.32
CA ALA A 312 7.28 33.87 18.41
C ALA A 312 5.75 34.13 18.53
N ASP A 313 5.22 33.78 19.72
CA ASP A 313 4.04 34.29 20.43
C ASP A 313 2.74 34.56 19.67
N ASN A 314 1.79 33.61 19.74
CA ASN A 314 0.37 33.88 19.48
C ASN A 314 -0.50 33.43 20.67
N ASN A 315 -1.12 34.40 21.34
CA ASN A 315 -2.13 34.24 22.38
C ASN A 315 -3.28 33.30 21.93
N HIS A 316 -3.51 32.21 22.67
CA HIS A 316 -4.52 31.19 22.35
C HIS A 316 -5.96 31.53 22.77
N SER A 317 -6.22 32.65 23.46
CA SER A 317 -7.56 32.99 23.97
C SER A 317 -8.52 33.62 22.94
N ILE A 318 -7.99 34.19 21.85
CA ILE A 318 -8.81 34.82 20.79
C ILE A 318 -9.20 33.81 19.69
N SER A 319 -8.50 32.67 19.62
CA SER A 319 -8.69 31.66 18.57
C SER A 319 -10.03 30.93 18.63
N TYR A 320 -10.63 30.79 19.82
CA TYR A 320 -11.87 30.01 19.98
C TYR A 320 -13.13 30.76 19.52
N ASN A 321 -13.17 32.09 19.64
CA ASN A 321 -14.38 32.86 19.30
C ASN A 321 -14.55 33.02 17.78
N ASN A 322 -13.44 33.06 17.04
CA ASN A 322 -13.47 33.13 15.58
C ASN A 322 -13.84 31.78 14.94
N ALA A 323 -13.47 30.65 15.55
CA ALA A 323 -13.80 29.33 15.02
C ALA A 323 -15.32 29.07 14.98
N ALA A 324 -16.05 29.51 16.02
CA ALA A 324 -17.51 29.43 16.06
C ALA A 324 -18.17 30.34 15.01
N PHE A 325 -17.61 31.54 14.78
CA PHE A 325 -18.06 32.43 13.72
C PHE A 325 -17.85 31.81 12.33
N PHE A 326 -16.64 31.31 12.03
CA PHE A 326 -16.36 30.68 10.73
C PHE A 326 -17.14 29.38 10.51
N ALA A 327 -17.44 28.62 11.57
CA ALA A 327 -18.26 27.42 11.49
C ALA A 327 -19.76 27.71 11.23
N THR A 328 -20.27 28.87 11.64
CA THR A 328 -21.70 29.23 11.49
C THR A 328 -22.00 30.15 10.31
N SER A 329 -21.02 30.92 9.83
CA SER A 329 -21.29 31.98 8.84
C SER A 329 -21.09 31.59 7.37
N GLY A 330 -20.72 30.34 7.05
CA GLY A 330 -20.68 29.84 5.67
C GLY A 330 -19.80 30.69 4.72
N ALA A 331 -18.83 31.42 5.27
CA ALA A 331 -18.10 32.48 4.58
C ALA A 331 -16.98 31.92 3.68
N SER A 332 -17.37 31.17 2.64
CA SER A 332 -16.48 30.69 1.57
C SER A 332 -16.36 31.67 0.39
N ALA A 333 -16.69 32.95 0.58
CA ALA A 333 -16.79 33.93 -0.51
C ALA A 333 -15.67 34.98 -0.56
N VAL A 334 -14.59 34.86 0.23
CA VAL A 334 -13.46 35.80 0.16
C VAL A 334 -12.16 35.03 -0.01
N GLY A 335 -11.60 35.07 -1.22
CA GLY A 335 -10.32 34.49 -1.54
C GLY A 335 -9.21 35.06 -0.66
N GLY A 336 -8.27 34.20 -0.23
CA GLY A 336 -6.96 34.66 0.24
C GLY A 336 -6.44 34.12 1.58
N LEU A 337 -6.98 33.05 2.16
CA LEU A 337 -6.41 32.46 3.39
C LEU A 337 -5.88 31.04 3.15
N ASN A 338 -4.71 30.98 2.50
CA ASN A 338 -3.75 29.92 2.76
C ASN A 338 -3.18 30.14 4.18
N SER A 339 -2.96 29.04 4.91
CA SER A 339 -2.23 28.97 6.19
C SER A 339 -3.02 29.20 7.47
N SER A 340 -3.29 28.11 8.21
CA SER A 340 -2.99 28.02 9.64
C SER A 340 -3.00 26.56 10.11
N ARG A 341 -1.80 26.01 10.30
CA ARG A 341 -1.40 25.04 11.35
C ARG A 341 -2.42 23.98 11.80
N SER A 342 -2.47 22.81 11.15
CA SER A 342 -3.05 21.57 11.74
C SER A 342 -2.03 20.43 11.89
N SER A 343 -0.75 20.75 11.93
CA SER A 343 0.35 19.75 11.99
C SER A 343 0.76 19.30 13.41
N GLU A 344 0.03 19.66 14.47
CA GLU A 344 0.37 19.24 15.85
C GLU A 344 -0.69 18.36 16.54
N ILE A 345 -1.95 18.37 16.08
CA ILE A 345 -3.03 17.56 16.69
C ILE A 345 -2.96 16.07 16.29
N SER A 346 -2.16 15.69 15.30
CA SER A 346 -1.99 14.28 14.88
C SER A 346 -1.05 13.45 15.79
N ARG A 347 -0.47 14.03 16.85
CA ARG A 347 0.45 13.34 17.78
C ARG A 347 -0.07 13.17 19.20
N SER A 348 -1.14 13.85 19.56
CA SER A 348 -1.76 13.77 20.88
C SER A 348 -2.99 12.87 20.78
N ASP A 349 -3.11 11.92 21.71
CA ASP A 349 -4.16 10.91 21.70
C ASP A 349 -5.54 11.55 21.60
N ALA A 350 -6.24 11.32 20.48
CA ALA A 350 -7.63 11.76 20.30
C ALA A 350 -8.56 11.19 21.40
N ILE A 351 -8.15 10.12 22.08
CA ILE A 351 -8.83 9.56 23.25
C ILE A 351 -8.69 10.47 24.48
N ASP A 352 -7.56 11.14 24.65
CA ASP A 352 -7.35 12.07 25.78
C ASP A 352 -8.18 13.35 25.63
N LEU A 353 -8.61 13.69 24.41
CA LEU A 353 -9.58 14.77 24.17
C LEU A 353 -11.00 14.41 24.64
N TYR A 354 -11.32 13.12 24.77
CA TYR A 354 -12.67 12.65 25.14
C TYR A 354 -12.78 12.09 26.57
N ARG A 355 -11.69 12.10 27.36
CA ARG A 355 -11.75 11.73 28.77
C ARG A 355 -12.15 12.93 29.64
N PRO A 356 -13.21 12.85 30.46
CA PRO A 356 -13.51 13.89 31.44
C PRO A 356 -12.34 14.00 32.42
N SER A 357 -11.74 15.20 32.52
CA SER A 357 -10.76 15.50 33.56
C SER A 357 -11.47 15.54 34.92
N VAL A 358 -11.35 14.46 35.69
CA VAL A 358 -11.78 14.40 37.10
C VAL A 358 -10.82 15.23 37.94
N GLN A 359 -11.00 16.56 38.01
CA GLN A 359 -10.44 17.40 39.10
C GLN A 359 -10.95 18.87 39.05
N THR A 360 -11.84 19.19 40.00
CA THR A 360 -11.83 20.36 40.90
C THR A 360 -11.54 21.78 40.36
N SER A 361 -12.55 22.68 40.43
CA SER A 361 -12.52 24.07 40.96
C SER A 361 -13.79 24.84 40.51
N SER A 362 -14.83 24.99 41.32
CA SER A 362 -15.12 26.11 42.24
C SER A 362 -15.17 27.52 41.63
N SER A 363 -16.34 28.19 41.80
CA SER A 363 -16.68 29.61 41.59
C SER A 363 -16.78 30.05 40.11
N ILE A 364 -17.81 30.78 39.66
CA ILE A 364 -18.34 32.05 40.17
C ILE A 364 -19.86 32.13 39.93
N MET A 365 -20.58 32.63 40.95
CA MET A 365 -21.98 33.07 40.93
C MET A 365 -22.08 34.46 40.25
N SER A 366 -23.10 34.68 39.41
CA SER A 366 -23.65 36.04 39.22
C SER A 366 -25.18 35.99 39.10
N GLU A 367 -25.82 36.74 39.98
CA GLU A 367 -27.24 37.11 39.95
C GLU A 367 -27.62 37.81 38.62
N VAL A 368 -28.80 37.46 38.09
CA VAL A 368 -29.93 38.36 37.80
C VAL A 368 -31.22 37.62 38.12
#